data_AF-A0A6A4R964-F1
#
_entry.id   AF-A0A6A4R964-F1
#
_cell.length_a   1.000
_cell.length_b   1.000
_cell.length_c   1.000
_cell.angle_alpha   90.00
_cell.angle_beta   90.00
_cell.angle_gamma   90.00
#
_symmetry.space_group_name_H-M   'P 1'
#
loop_
_entity.id
_entity.type
_entity.pdbx_description
1 polymer ?
#
loop_
_entity_poly.entity_id
_entity_poly.type
_entity_poly.pdbx_seq_one_letter_code
_entity_poly.pdbx_strand_id
1 'polypeptide(L)'
;MSTDIRRPSGRAFDQTREIRLTRDYTRHAEGSVLVEFGDTKVLCNASVEAGVPRWLRGKKQGWVTAEYGMLPRATHSRSGREASRGKQGGRTLEIQRLIGRSLRAAVNL
;
A
#
# COMPACT_ATOMS: atom_id res chain seq x y z
N MET A 1 -38.60 18.07 6.08
CA MET A 1 -38.28 16.98 5.15
C MET A 1 -36.89 16.48 5.48
N SER A 2 -36.77 15.31 6.10
CA SER A 2 -35.47 14.68 6.37
C SER A 2 -34.98 14.07 5.06
N THR A 3 -33.88 14.57 4.52
CA THR A 3 -33.19 13.93 3.40
C THR A 3 -32.62 12.62 3.92
N ASP A 4 -33.18 11.50 3.48
CA ASP A 4 -32.63 10.16 3.73
C ASP A 4 -31.26 10.08 3.05
N ILE A 5 -30.20 10.37 3.79
CA ILE A 5 -28.83 10.35 3.29
C ILE A 5 -28.44 8.89 3.08
N ARG A 6 -28.68 8.35 1.88
CA ARG A 6 -28.20 7.03 1.49
C ARG A 6 -26.86 7.12 0.79
N ARG A 7 -25.93 6.26 1.21
CA ARG A 7 -24.63 6.10 0.53
C ARG A 7 -24.87 5.56 -0.88
N PRO A 8 -24.13 6.01 -1.92
CA PRO A 8 -24.27 5.48 -3.29
C PRO A 8 -24.08 3.96 -3.38
N SER A 9 -23.30 3.37 -2.47
CA SER A 9 -23.10 1.92 -2.40
C SER A 9 -24.23 1.15 -1.69
N GLY A 10 -25.29 1.81 -1.20
CA GLY A 10 -26.39 1.19 -0.45
C GLY A 10 -26.07 0.71 0.97
N ARG A 11 -24.78 0.64 1.33
CA ARG A 11 -24.29 0.25 2.66
C ARG A 11 -24.75 1.19 3.79
N ALA A 12 -24.85 0.66 5.01
CA ALA A 12 -25.05 1.47 6.23
C ALA A 12 -23.83 2.38 6.53
N PHE A 13 -23.96 3.37 7.41
CA PHE A 13 -22.90 4.36 7.66
C PHE A 13 -21.64 3.78 8.30
N ASP A 14 -21.81 2.83 9.20
CA ASP A 14 -20.78 2.08 9.92
C ASP A 14 -20.29 0.84 9.17
N GLN A 15 -21.00 0.43 8.13
CA GLN A 15 -20.63 -0.74 7.33
C GLN A 15 -19.41 -0.45 6.42
N THR A 16 -18.36 -1.26 6.60
CA THR A 16 -17.17 -1.28 5.75
C THR A 16 -17.49 -1.79 4.34
N ARG A 17 -16.54 -1.70 3.41
CA ARG A 17 -16.66 -2.41 2.12
C ARG A 17 -16.39 -3.89 2.37
N GLU A 18 -16.76 -4.75 1.42
CA GLU A 18 -16.29 -6.15 1.46
C GLU A 18 -14.76 -6.18 1.47
N ILE A 19 -14.18 -6.95 2.38
CA ILE A 19 -12.74 -7.10 2.53
C ILE A 19 -12.36 -8.54 2.17
N ARG A 20 -11.46 -8.69 1.20
CA ARG A 20 -10.86 -9.97 0.84
C ARG A 20 -9.35 -9.89 0.87
N LEU A 21 -8.73 -10.90 1.47
CA LEU A 21 -7.28 -11.04 1.54
C LEU A 21 -6.89 -12.36 0.88
N THR A 22 -6.25 -12.28 -0.29
CA THR A 22 -5.73 -13.46 -0.99
C THR A 22 -4.24 -13.54 -0.76
N ARG A 23 -3.81 -14.47 0.10
CA ARG A 23 -2.39 -14.74 0.41
C ARG A 23 -1.72 -15.52 -0.72
N ASP A 24 -0.39 -15.52 -0.71
CA ASP A 24 0.47 -16.24 -1.65
C ASP A 24 0.14 -15.90 -3.11
N TYR A 25 -0.22 -14.63 -3.35
CA TYR A 25 -0.75 -14.17 -4.64
C TYR A 25 0.31 -14.18 -5.75
N THR A 26 1.52 -13.71 -5.45
CA THR A 26 2.68 -13.84 -6.34
C THR A 26 3.65 -14.87 -5.80
N ARG A 27 4.31 -15.59 -6.72
CA ARG A 27 5.19 -16.73 -6.39
C ARG A 27 6.51 -16.33 -5.73
N HIS A 28 7.04 -15.15 -6.05
CA HIS A 28 8.46 -14.86 -5.83
C HIS A 28 8.76 -14.03 -4.59
N ALA A 29 7.78 -13.30 -4.05
CA ALA A 29 7.98 -12.53 -2.83
C ALA A 29 7.86 -13.45 -1.61
N GLU A 30 8.69 -13.25 -0.58
CA GLU A 30 8.62 -14.00 0.68
C GLU A 30 7.26 -13.83 1.38
N GLY A 31 6.62 -12.67 1.20
CA GLY A 31 5.22 -12.46 1.54
C GLY A 31 4.49 -11.76 0.40
N SER A 32 3.32 -12.28 0.02
CA SER A 32 2.51 -11.70 -1.06
C SER A 32 1.02 -11.77 -0.72
N VAL A 33 0.34 -10.63 -0.74
CA VAL A 33 -1.10 -10.55 -0.47
C VAL A 33 -1.76 -9.59 -1.46
N LEU A 34 -2.80 -10.07 -2.16
CA LEU A 34 -3.76 -9.20 -2.82
C LEU A 34 -4.84 -8.80 -1.81
N VAL A 35 -4.91 -7.50 -1.51
CA VAL A 35 -5.87 -6.89 -0.58
C VAL A 35 -6.97 -6.20 -1.38
N GLU A 36 -8.22 -6.53 -1.10
CA GLU A 36 -9.40 -6.01 -1.81
C GLU A 36 -10.38 -5.39 -0.82
N PHE A 37 -10.70 -4.11 -1.02
CA PHE A 37 -11.67 -3.34 -0.24
C PHE A 37 -12.76 -2.84 -1.21
N GLY A 38 -13.74 -3.69 -1.51
CA GLY A 38 -14.60 -3.55 -2.68
C GLY A 38 -13.76 -3.46 -3.96
N ASP A 39 -13.99 -2.44 -4.78
CA ASP A 39 -13.25 -2.26 -6.04
C ASP A 39 -11.79 -1.79 -5.88
N THR A 40 -11.39 -1.38 -4.68
CA THR A 40 -9.99 -1.02 -4.41
C THR A 40 -9.16 -2.28 -4.25
N LYS A 41 -8.23 -2.52 -5.15
CA LYS A 41 -7.32 -3.67 -5.11
C LYS A 41 -5.87 -3.22 -5.01
N VAL A 42 -5.14 -3.76 -4.06
CA VAL A 42 -3.73 -3.44 -3.81
C VAL A 42 -2.94 -4.74 -3.66
N LEU A 43 -1.91 -4.91 -4.49
CA LEU A 43 -0.93 -5.97 -4.31
C LEU A 43 0.15 -5.51 -3.32
N CYS A 44 0.26 -6.20 -2.20
CA CYS A 44 1.26 -5.96 -1.17
C CYS A 44 2.27 -7.10 -1.19
N ASN A 45 3.52 -6.79 -1.57
CA ASN A 45 4.63 -7.73 -1.48
C ASN A 45 5.61 -7.30 -0.38
N ALA A 46 6.10 -8.26 0.38
CA ALA A 46 7.20 -8.12 1.32
C ALA A 46 8.38 -8.91 0.78
N SER A 47 9.53 -8.25 0.71
CA SER A 47 10.80 -8.85 0.28
C SER A 47 11.85 -8.69 1.37
N VAL A 48 12.70 -9.71 1.51
CA VAL A 48 13.77 -9.71 2.52
C VAL A 48 15.11 -9.59 1.83
N GLU A 49 15.87 -8.57 2.18
CA GLU A 49 17.23 -8.36 1.68
C GLU A 49 18.24 -8.46 2.83
N ALA A 50 19.37 -9.13 2.56
CA ALA A 50 20.47 -9.17 3.50
C ALA A 50 21.19 -7.81 3.54
N GLY A 51 21.11 -7.14 4.68
CA GLY A 51 21.80 -5.88 4.91
C GLY A 51 20.87 -4.80 5.45
N VAL A 52 21.46 -3.64 5.75
CA VAL A 52 20.74 -2.48 6.29
C VAL A 52 21.29 -1.19 5.67
N PRO A 53 20.51 -0.11 5.67
CA PRO A 53 21.01 1.18 5.23
C PRO A 53 22.30 1.60 5.94
N ARG A 54 23.14 2.39 5.25
CA ARG A 54 24.50 2.74 5.72
C ARG A 54 24.53 3.32 7.14
N TRP A 55 23.54 4.11 7.53
CA TRP A 55 23.44 4.73 8.85
C TRP A 55 23.03 3.77 9.99
N LEU A 56 22.63 2.54 9.66
CA LEU A 56 22.32 1.46 10.62
C LEU A 56 23.38 0.35 10.66
N ARG A 57 24.37 0.38 9.76
CA ARG A 57 25.46 -0.61 9.77
C ARG A 57 26.16 -0.64 11.13
N GLY A 58 26.35 -1.83 11.69
CA GLY A 58 26.98 -2.06 12.99
C GLY A 58 26.06 -1.87 14.20
N LYS A 59 24.82 -1.36 14.04
CA LYS A 59 23.88 -1.12 15.15
C LYS A 59 23.06 -2.35 15.57
N LYS A 60 23.25 -3.50 14.91
CA LYS A 60 22.50 -4.75 15.13
C LYS A 60 20.98 -4.56 15.12
N GLN A 61 20.50 -3.65 14.27
CA GLN A 61 19.09 -3.30 14.14
C GLN A 61 18.64 -3.50 12.69
N GLY A 62 17.45 -4.07 12.49
CA GLY A 62 16.80 -4.20 11.20
C GLY A 62 16.20 -2.90 10.68
N TRP A 63 15.65 -2.94 9.46
CA TRP A 63 14.96 -1.81 8.87
C TRP A 63 13.80 -2.27 7.99
N VAL A 64 12.71 -1.51 8.03
CA VAL A 64 11.58 -1.67 7.11
C VAL A 64 11.44 -0.40 6.29
N THR A 65 11.41 -0.54 4.98
CA THR A 65 11.06 0.53 4.03
C THR A 65 9.81 0.13 3.24
N ALA A 66 9.24 1.07 2.50
CA ALA A 66 8.08 0.81 1.67
C ALA A 66 8.13 1.61 0.36
N GLU A 67 7.68 0.96 -0.69
CA GLU A 67 7.42 1.56 -1.99
C GLU A 67 5.93 1.48 -2.32
N TYR A 68 5.44 2.49 -3.01
CA TYR A 68 4.06 2.60 -3.42
C TYR A 68 4.03 3.12 -4.85
N GLY A 69 3.16 2.56 -5.67
CA GLY A 69 2.94 3.03 -7.02
C GLY A 69 1.55 2.64 -7.48
N MET A 70 0.94 3.50 -8.30
CA MET A 70 -0.33 3.19 -8.96
C MET A 70 -0.07 2.83 -10.41
N LEU A 71 -0.65 1.72 -10.86
CA LEU A 71 -0.65 1.38 -12.28
C LEU A 71 -1.40 2.47 -13.07
N PRO A 72 -0.97 2.82 -14.30
CA PRO A 72 -1.61 3.84 -15.15
C PRO A 72 -3.13 3.72 -15.30
N ARG A 73 -3.70 2.52 -15.17
CA ARG A 73 -5.14 2.23 -15.29
C ARG A 73 -5.80 1.75 -13.99
N ALA A 74 -5.22 2.10 -12.84
CA ALA A 74 -5.86 1.90 -11.55
C ALA A 74 -6.95 2.95 -11.22
N THR A 75 -7.02 4.04 -11.99
CA THR A 75 -8.01 5.13 -11.83
C THR A 75 -8.97 5.19 -13.01
N HIS A 76 -10.11 5.90 -12.85
CA HIS A 76 -11.12 6.06 -13.91
C HIS A 76 -10.54 6.57 -15.23
N SER A 77 -9.69 7.61 -15.17
CA SER A 77 -8.88 8.08 -16.29
C SER A 77 -7.46 7.52 -16.21
N ARG A 78 -6.80 7.34 -17.36
CA ARG A 78 -5.42 6.86 -17.39
C ARG A 78 -4.47 7.91 -16.83
N SER A 79 -3.66 7.55 -15.86
CA SER A 79 -2.54 8.37 -15.37
C SER A 79 -1.24 8.04 -16.14
N GLY A 80 -0.33 9.02 -16.25
CA GLY A 80 0.99 8.78 -16.80
C GLY A 80 1.87 7.99 -15.82
N ARG A 81 2.69 7.05 -16.32
CA ARG A 81 3.63 6.30 -15.49
C ARG A 81 4.68 7.27 -14.91
N GLU A 82 4.90 7.23 -13.60
CA GLU A 82 5.85 8.13 -12.91
C GLU A 82 7.29 7.94 -13.41
N ALA A 83 7.70 6.70 -13.69
CA ALA A 83 9.01 6.41 -14.30
C ALA A 83 9.21 7.16 -15.64
N SER A 84 8.17 7.24 -16.47
CA SER A 84 8.23 7.98 -17.75
C SER A 84 8.33 9.50 -17.57
N ARG A 85 8.02 10.02 -16.38
CA ARG A 85 8.16 11.44 -16.02
C ARG A 85 9.50 11.75 -15.33
N GLY A 86 10.31 10.73 -15.06
CA GLY A 86 11.62 10.87 -14.41
C GLY A 86 11.57 11.23 -12.91
N LYS A 87 10.39 11.32 -12.30
CA LYS A 87 10.24 11.62 -10.87
C LYS A 87 8.94 11.07 -10.28
N GLN A 88 9.01 10.71 -9.00
CA GLN A 88 7.83 10.35 -8.20
C GLN A 88 7.07 11.62 -7.79
N GLY A 89 5.75 11.53 -7.76
CA GLY A 89 4.87 12.60 -7.29
C GLY A 89 4.85 12.72 -5.77
N GLY A 90 4.44 13.88 -5.27
CA GLY A 90 4.36 14.16 -3.82
C GLY A 90 3.49 13.15 -3.07
N ARG A 91 2.31 12.81 -3.61
CA ARG A 91 1.40 11.81 -3.04
C ARG A 91 2.06 10.43 -2.90
N THR A 92 2.81 9.99 -3.90
CA THR A 92 3.53 8.71 -3.87
C THR A 92 4.55 8.70 -2.73
N LEU A 93 5.38 9.74 -2.64
CA LEU A 93 6.38 9.87 -1.58
C LEU A 93 5.77 9.97 -0.18
N GLU A 94 4.63 10.65 -0.04
CA GLU A 94 3.91 10.76 1.23
C GLU A 94 3.39 9.40 1.70
N ILE A 95 2.71 8.65 0.82
CA ILE A 95 2.15 7.33 1.12
C ILE A 95 3.28 6.33 1.44
N GLN A 96 4.38 6.34 0.68
CA GLN A 96 5.56 5.50 0.98
C GLN A 96 6.07 5.73 2.39
N ARG A 97 6.24 7.00 2.77
CA ARG A 97 6.72 7.36 4.11
C ARG A 97 5.71 6.97 5.19
N LEU A 98 4.42 7.12 4.93
CA LEU A 98 3.36 6.69 5.85
C LEU A 98 3.43 5.19 6.09
N ILE A 99 3.42 4.36 5.04
CA ILE A 99 3.46 2.90 5.14
C ILE A 99 4.71 2.46 5.92
N GLY A 100 5.89 2.95 5.52
CA GLY A 100 7.14 2.60 6.18
C GLY A 100 7.15 2.98 7.66
N ARG A 101 6.63 4.15 8.04
CA ARG A 101 6.53 4.56 9.46
C ARG A 101 5.57 3.67 10.24
N SER A 102 4.39 3.39 9.69
CA SER A 102 3.37 2.57 10.36
C SER A 102 3.86 1.15 10.63
N LEU A 103 4.54 0.53 9.65
CA LEU A 103 5.07 -0.83 9.82
C LEU A 103 6.21 -0.89 10.84
N ARG A 104 7.15 0.07 10.82
CA ARG A 104 8.25 0.10 11.79
C ARG A 104 7.76 0.26 13.24
N ALA A 105 6.63 0.91 13.46
CA ALA A 105 6.04 1.04 14.80
C ALA A 105 5.46 -0.28 15.34
N ALA A 106 5.19 -1.25 14.47
CA ALA A 106 4.54 -2.53 14.83
C ALA A 106 5.51 -3.72 14.85
N VAL A 107 6.82 -3.50 14.65
CA VAL A 107 7.83 -4.55 14.56
C VAL A 107 8.99 -4.24 15.51
N ASN A 108 9.52 -5.27 16.17
CA ASN A 108 10.77 -5.18 16.91
C ASN A 108 11.95 -5.24 15.93
N LEU A 109 12.65 -4.11 15.76
CA LEU A 109 13.74 -3.93 14.79
C LEU A 109 15.11 -4.16 15.43
#